data_AF-A0A1Q7CPI6-F1
#
_entry.id   AF-A0A1Q7CPI6-F1
#
_cell.length_a   1.000
_cell.length_b   1.000
_cell.length_c   1.000
_cell.angle_alpha   90.00
_cell.angle_beta   90.00
_cell.angle_gamma   90.00
#
_symmetry.space_group_name_H-M   'P 1'
#
loop_
_entity.id
_entity.type
_entity.pdbx_description
1 polymer ?
#
loop_
_entity_poly.entity_id
_entity_poly.type
_entity_poly.pdbx_seq_one_letter_code
_entity_poly.pdbx_strand_id
1 'polypeptide(L)'
;CPKTSLPDFGTITIQYMPKKDCIELKALKMYLLAYRSLGIFYENAVNKILRDIVEAVRPEWCVVRGEFTPRGGLTTSIFARWPEINMKSKRGRK
;
A
#
# COMPACT_ATOMS: atom_id res chain seq x y z
N CYS A 1 13.35 -8.88 1.02
CA CYS A 1 13.40 -9.10 -0.44
C CYS A 1 13.21 -10.59 -0.80
N PRO A 2 12.29 -10.95 -1.71
CA PRO A 2 12.02 -12.35 -2.11
C PRO A 2 13.22 -13.09 -2.69
N LYS A 3 14.14 -12.38 -3.35
CA LYS A 3 15.28 -12.96 -4.06
C LYS A 3 16.53 -13.09 -3.20
N THR A 4 16.84 -12.05 -2.42
CA THR A 4 18.11 -11.96 -1.67
C THR A 4 17.99 -12.39 -0.21
N SER A 5 16.77 -12.61 0.30
CA SER A 5 16.46 -12.83 1.73
C SER A 5 16.88 -11.70 2.69
N LEU A 6 17.60 -10.68 2.19
CA LEU A 6 17.95 -9.50 2.98
C LEU A 6 16.71 -8.70 3.38
N PRO A 7 16.68 -8.17 4.61
CA PRO A 7 15.59 -7.33 5.08
C PRO A 7 15.49 -6.04 4.28
N ASP A 8 14.27 -5.50 4.21
CA ASP A 8 13.95 -4.22 3.59
C ASP A 8 13.29 -3.33 4.61
N PHE A 9 13.59 -2.03 4.53
CA PHE A 9 13.01 -1.02 5.39
C PHE A 9 12.31 0.03 4.55
N GLY A 10 11.28 0.63 5.11
CA GLY A 10 10.52 1.67 4.44
C GLY A 10 9.39 2.19 5.31
N THR A 11 8.83 3.30 4.88
CA THR A 11 7.67 3.94 5.51
C THR A 11 6.44 3.63 4.67
N ILE A 12 5.41 3.08 5.31
CA ILE A 12 4.09 2.93 4.71
C ILE A 12 3.19 4.04 5.25
N THR A 13 2.66 4.88 4.36
CA THR A 13 1.66 5.90 4.69
C THR A 13 0.31 5.45 4.15
N ILE A 14 -0.67 5.31 5.04
CA ILE A 14 -2.06 4.98 4.72
C ILE A 14 -2.90 6.22 4.98
N GLN A 15 -3.61 6.69 3.95
CA GLN A 15 -4.60 7.76 4.06
C GLN A 15 -5.93 7.23 3.55
N TYR A 16 -7.01 7.40 4.30
CA TYR A 16 -8.32 6.92 3.89
C TYR A 16 -9.43 7.78 4.49
N MET A 17 -10.60 7.77 3.82
CA MET A 17 -11.83 8.32 4.38
C MET A 17 -12.76 7.16 4.79
N PRO A 18 -12.99 6.97 6.10
CA PRO A 18 -13.86 5.90 6.57
C PRO A 18 -15.30 6.13 6.10
N LYS A 19 -16.06 5.03 6.01
CA LYS A 19 -17.50 5.06 5.71
C LYS A 19 -18.32 4.69 6.95
N LYS A 20 -18.42 3.39 7.23
CA LYS A 20 -19.09 2.84 8.43
C LYS A 20 -18.08 2.29 9.43
N ASP A 21 -17.01 1.71 8.92
CA ASP A 21 -16.00 1.01 9.70
C ASP A 21 -14.67 1.78 9.67
N CYS A 22 -13.94 1.73 10.78
CA CYS A 22 -12.59 2.30 10.93
C CYS A 22 -11.56 1.18 11.10
N ILE A 23 -10.33 1.44 10.67
CA ILE A 23 -9.22 0.52 10.89
C ILE A 23 -8.82 0.59 12.37
N GLU A 24 -8.84 -0.56 13.05
CA GLU A 24 -8.35 -0.68 14.43
C GLU A 24 -6.81 -0.72 14.43
N LEU A 25 -6.17 0.11 15.25
CA LEU A 25 -4.74 0.37 15.18
C LEU A 25 -3.87 -0.82 15.65
N LYS A 26 -4.32 -1.58 16.64
CA LYS A 26 -3.60 -2.80 17.09
C LYS A 26 -3.62 -3.87 16.01
N ALA A 27 -4.77 -4.09 15.36
CA ALA A 27 -4.92 -5.00 14.24
C ALA A 27 -4.04 -4.57 13.05
N LEU A 28 -4.03 -3.27 12.71
CA LEU A 28 -3.15 -2.73 11.67
C LEU A 28 -1.67 -2.96 11.99
N LYS A 29 -1.25 -2.70 13.23
CA LYS A 29 0.12 -2.98 13.67
C LYS A 29 0.48 -4.46 13.51
N MET A 30 -0.38 -5.36 13.96
CA MET A 30 -0.14 -6.81 13.84
C MET A 30 -0.11 -7.27 12.38
N TYR A 31 -0.99 -6.73 11.55
CA TYR A 31 -1.02 -6.97 10.11
C TYR A 31 0.30 -6.53 9.44
N LEU A 32 0.79 -5.33 9.72
CA LEU A 32 2.08 -4.85 9.17
C LEU A 32 3.27 -5.66 9.70
N LEU A 33 3.24 -6.10 10.97
CA LEU A 33 4.30 -6.95 11.54
C LEU A 33 4.42 -8.31 10.84
N ALA A 34 3.32 -8.85 10.28
CA ALA A 34 3.35 -10.10 9.53
C ALA A 34 4.23 -10.03 8.26
N TYR A 35 4.51 -8.83 7.75
CA TYR A 35 5.40 -8.63 6.60
C TYR A 35 6.89 -8.77 6.94
N ARG A 36 7.27 -8.78 8.23
CA ARG A 36 8.67 -8.81 8.67
C ARG A 36 9.46 -10.01 8.12
N SER A 37 8.81 -11.16 8.05
CA SER A 37 9.42 -12.43 7.61
C SER A 37 8.87 -12.88 6.25
N LEU A 38 8.16 -12.01 5.53
CA LEU A 38 7.56 -12.31 4.25
C LEU A 38 8.44 -11.82 3.09
N GLY A 39 8.85 -12.74 2.22
CA GLY A 39 9.50 -12.40 0.96
C GLY A 39 8.50 -11.83 -0.05
N ILE A 40 8.36 -10.50 -0.11
CA ILE A 40 7.46 -9.82 -1.06
C ILE A 40 8.13 -8.62 -1.75
N PHE A 41 7.79 -8.37 -3.02
CA PHE A 41 8.21 -7.17 -3.75
C PHE A 41 7.45 -5.93 -3.25
N TYR A 42 8.08 -4.75 -3.32
CA TYR A 42 7.52 -3.50 -2.81
C TYR A 42 6.16 -3.16 -3.45
N GLU A 43 6.06 -3.36 -4.77
CA GLU A 43 4.86 -3.13 -5.56
C GLU A 43 3.72 -4.02 -5.11
N ASN A 44 4.00 -5.31 -4.89
CA ASN A 44 3.00 -6.26 -4.44
C ASN A 44 2.60 -5.99 -2.99
N ALA A 45 3.54 -5.62 -2.12
CA ALA A 45 3.25 -5.28 -0.74
C ALA A 45 2.28 -4.11 -0.64
N VAL A 46 2.58 -2.98 -1.30
CA VAL A 46 1.72 -1.79 -1.28
C VAL A 46 0.34 -2.06 -1.89
N ASN A 47 0.27 -2.76 -3.02
CA ASN A 47 -1.01 -3.12 -3.62
C ASN A 47 -1.82 -4.09 -2.75
N LYS A 48 -1.16 -5.05 -2.08
CA LYS A 48 -1.84 -5.96 -1.16
C LYS A 48 -2.38 -5.23 0.07
N ILE A 49 -1.59 -4.36 0.68
CA ILE A 49 -2.04 -3.53 1.81
C ILE A 49 -3.28 -2.72 1.43
N LEU A 50 -3.29 -2.08 0.26
CA LEU A 50 -4.49 -1.35 -0.20
C LEU A 50 -5.71 -2.27 -0.34
N ARG A 51 -5.56 -3.42 -1.03
CA ARG A 51 -6.67 -4.36 -1.25
C ARG A 51 -7.25 -4.86 0.07
N ASP A 52 -6.39 -5.31 0.97
CA ASP A 52 -6.81 -5.88 2.26
C ASP A 52 -7.52 -4.81 3.13
N ILE A 53 -7.07 -3.55 3.09
CA ILE A 53 -7.76 -2.43 3.77
C ILE A 53 -9.14 -2.15 3.14
N VAL A 54 -9.21 -2.08 1.81
CA VAL A 54 -10.48 -1.81 1.09
C VAL A 54 -11.50 -2.90 1.37
N GLU A 55 -11.07 -4.17 1.40
CA GLU A 55 -11.93 -5.30 1.75
C GLU A 55 -12.41 -5.23 3.21
N ALA A 56 -11.52 -4.89 4.14
CA ALA A 56 -11.82 -4.86 5.56
C ALA A 56 -12.81 -3.76 5.96
N VAL A 57 -12.65 -2.53 5.44
CA VAL A 57 -13.43 -1.36 5.93
C VAL A 57 -14.24 -0.63 4.87
N ARG A 58 -14.15 -1.02 3.59
CA ARG A 58 -14.91 -0.45 2.46
C ARG A 58 -14.97 1.08 2.49
N PRO A 59 -13.81 1.76 2.49
CA PRO A 59 -13.73 3.20 2.64
C PRO A 59 -14.25 3.92 1.39
N GLU A 60 -14.60 5.20 1.52
CA GLU A 60 -14.98 6.03 0.37
C GLU A 60 -13.80 6.22 -0.60
N TRP A 61 -12.60 6.39 -0.05
CA TRP A 61 -11.34 6.31 -0.79
C TRP A 61 -10.20 5.87 0.14
N CYS A 62 -9.16 5.29 -0.44
CA CYS A 62 -7.94 4.90 0.27
C CYS A 62 -6.71 5.09 -0.62
N VAL A 63 -5.61 5.54 -0.04
CA VAL A 63 -4.32 5.70 -0.67
C VAL A 63 -3.28 5.03 0.22
N VAL A 64 -2.43 4.20 -0.38
CA VAL A 64 -1.28 3.59 0.29
C VAL A 64 -0.04 3.99 -0.49
N ARG A 65 0.91 4.62 0.20
CA ARG A 65 2.24 4.96 -0.32
C ARG A 65 3.29 4.18 0.46
N GLY A 66 4.23 3.58 -0.25
CA GLY A 66 5.40 2.93 0.33
C GLY A 66 6.68 3.59 -0.15
N GLU A 67 7.48 4.09 0.79
CA GLU A 67 8.78 4.73 0.53
C GLU A 67 9.88 3.87 1.13
N PHE A 68 10.67 3.22 0.26
CA PHE A 68 11.64 2.21 0.67
C PHE A 68 13.07 2.75 0.66
N THR A 69 13.89 2.26 1.59
CA THR A 69 15.30 2.65 1.70
C THR A 69 16.09 2.23 0.46
N PRO A 70 17.17 2.95 0.10
CA PRO A 70 17.90 2.69 -1.12
C PRO A 70 18.43 1.24 -1.23
N ARG A 71 18.31 0.64 -2.41
CA ARG A 71 19.03 -0.57 -2.81
C ARG A 71 19.87 -0.28 -4.04
N GLY A 72 21.17 -0.55 -3.98
CA GLY A 72 22.09 -0.27 -5.09
C GLY A 72 22.12 1.21 -5.49
N GLY A 73 21.90 2.12 -4.54
CA GLY A 73 21.83 3.57 -4.79
C GLY A 73 20.49 4.08 -5.31
N LEU A 74 19.51 3.21 -5.56
CA LEU A 74 18.18 3.58 -6.05
C LEU A 74 17.15 3.54 -4.93
N THR A 75 16.37 4.61 -4.79
CA THR A 75 15.17 4.63 -3.94
C THR A 75 13.94 4.30 -4.76
N THR A 76 12.92 3.76 -4.10
CA THR A 76 11.65 3.42 -4.75
C THR A 76 10.50 3.93 -3.92
N SER A 77 9.60 4.67 -4.57
CA SER A 77 8.33 5.13 -4.00
C SER A 77 7.20 4.51 -4.81
N ILE A 78 6.38 3.71 -4.13
CA ILE A 78 5.23 3.03 -4.74
C ILE A 78 3.96 3.70 -4.25
N PHE A 79 3.01 3.90 -5.16
CA PHE A 79 1.73 4.53 -4.90
C PHE A 79 0.59 3.64 -5.41
N ALA A 80 -0.40 3.37 -4.56
CA ALA A 80 -1.64 2.70 -4.92
C ALA A 80 -2.85 3.46 -4.36
N ARG A 81 -3.96 3.49 -5.11
CA ARG A 81 -5.18 4.21 -4.74
C ARG A 81 -6.43 3.41 -5.07
N TRP A 82 -7.40 3.49 -4.16
CA TRP A 82 -8.79 3.13 -4.35
C TRP A 82 -9.70 4.38 -4.25
N PRO A 83 -10.68 4.56 -5.16
CA PRO A 83 -10.84 3.83 -6.42
C PRO A 83 -9.65 4.06 -7.37
N GLU A 84 -9.41 3.12 -8.29
CA GLU A 84 -8.34 3.25 -9.28
C GLU A 84 -8.51 4.50 -10.13
N ILE A 85 -7.38 5.11 -10.51
CA ILE A 85 -7.38 6.28 -11.39
C ILE A 85 -7.68 5.81 -12.81
N ASN A 86 -8.95 5.89 -13.22
CA ASN A 86 -9.33 5.55 -14.58
C ASN A 86 -8.91 6.65 -15.55
N MET A 87 -7.73 6.51 -16.16
CA MET A 87 -7.20 7.47 -17.14
C MET A 87 -8.03 7.57 -18.44
N LYS A 88 -9.00 6.67 -18.67
CA LYS A 88 -9.82 6.67 -19.90
C LYS A 88 -10.90 7.78 -19.95
N SER A 89 -11.24 8.45 -18.84
CA SER A 89 -12.30 9.48 -18.84
C SER A 89 -11.86 10.87 -19.33
N LYS A 90 -10.56 11.13 -19.50
CA LYS A 90 -10.04 12.45 -19.87
C LYS A 90 -9.90 12.74 -21.38
N ARG A 91 -10.15 11.77 -22.28
CA ARG A 91 -10.07 11.98 -23.75
C ARG A 91 -11.38 12.46 -24.41
N GLY A 92 -12.39 12.84 -23.63
CA GLY A 92 -13.75 13.10 -24.15
C GLY A 92 -14.38 14.44 -23.73
N ARG A 93 -13.60 15.46 -23.38
CA ARG A 93 -14.12 16.84 -23.33
C ARG A 93 -13.49 17.61 -24.48
N LYS A 94 -14.32 17.83 -25.51
CA LYS A 94 -14.12 18.79 -26.61
C LYS A 94 -13.65 20.14 -26.07
#